data_AF-A0A833FY62-F1
#
_entry.id   AF-A0A833FY62-F1
#
_cell.length_a   1.000
_cell.length_b   1.000
_cell.length_c   1.000
_cell.angle_alpha   90.00
_cell.angle_beta   90.00
_cell.angle_gamma   90.00
#
_symmetry.space_group_name_H-M   'P 1'
#
loop_
_entity.id
_entity.type
_entity.pdbx_description
1 polymer ?
#
loop_
_entity_poly.entity_id
_entity_poly.type
_entity_poly.pdbx_seq_one_letter_code
_entity_poly.pdbx_strand_id
1 'polypeptide(L)'
;YEGLRAGEEARIVHAYETWGFKGLSKELIDILNIWARFIYGPLLDDRERVIAEGVTPGQYGRKEAFAVHKGLQEKGPVKVPREFVFMDRAAIGLGGVFLHLNARLNYCRIFNETIEGFRLETVAERQRQAFASAGVPLPSAA
;
A
#
# COMPACT_ATOMS: atom_id res chain seq x y z
N TYR A 1 0.94 -6.94 -1.88
CA TYR A 1 0.17 -7.92 -1.09
C TYR A 1 0.60 -9.34 -1.39
N GLU A 2 0.23 -9.93 -2.54
CA GLU A 2 0.47 -11.35 -2.84
C GLU A 2 1.94 -11.80 -2.73
N GLY A 3 2.88 -10.99 -3.23
CA GLY A 3 4.31 -11.30 -3.06
C GLY A 3 4.75 -11.35 -1.60
N LEU A 4 4.20 -10.49 -0.73
CA LEU A 4 4.47 -10.54 0.72
C LEU A 4 3.80 -11.75 1.37
N ARG A 5 2.59 -12.11 0.93
CA ARG A 5 1.83 -13.26 1.43
C ARG A 5 2.52 -14.59 1.12
N ALA A 6 3.02 -14.74 -0.10
CA ALA A 6 3.71 -15.94 -0.56
C ALA A 6 5.21 -15.96 -0.25
N GLY A 7 5.79 -14.83 0.20
CA GLY A 7 7.24 -14.70 0.37
C GLY A 7 8.01 -14.71 -0.96
N GLU A 8 7.37 -14.33 -2.05
CA GLU A 8 7.92 -14.35 -3.41
C GLU A 8 8.68 -13.06 -3.73
N GLU A 9 10.00 -13.07 -3.55
CA GLU A 9 10.86 -11.89 -3.77
C GLU A 9 10.68 -11.29 -5.16
N ALA A 10 10.70 -12.10 -6.21
CA ALA A 10 10.53 -11.62 -7.59
C ALA A 10 9.20 -10.88 -7.80
N ARG A 11 8.13 -11.34 -7.15
CA ARG A 11 6.81 -10.70 -7.23
C ARG A 11 6.76 -9.39 -6.45
N ILE A 12 7.53 -9.28 -5.35
CA ILE A 12 7.69 -8.03 -4.61
C ILE A 12 8.44 -7.01 -5.45
N VAL A 13 9.56 -7.41 -6.09
CA VAL A 13 10.31 -6.53 -7.00
C VAL A 13 9.41 -6.02 -8.12
N HIS A 14 8.70 -6.93 -8.78
CA HIS A 14 7.78 -6.58 -9.85
C HIS A 14 6.66 -5.62 -9.41
N ALA A 15 6.20 -5.73 -8.16
CA ALA A 15 5.23 -4.78 -7.62
C ALA A 15 5.80 -3.36 -7.50
N TYR A 16 7.06 -3.19 -7.08
CA TYR A 16 7.71 -1.87 -7.05
C TYR A 16 7.85 -1.27 -8.46
N GLU A 17 8.21 -2.07 -9.45
CA GLU A 17 8.26 -1.64 -10.86
C GLU A 17 6.88 -1.20 -11.35
N THR A 18 5.84 -1.96 -11.02
CA THR A 18 4.44 -1.65 -11.37
C THR A 18 3.97 -0.33 -10.75
N TRP A 19 4.40 -0.02 -9.52
CA TRP A 19 4.16 1.28 -8.89
C TRP A 19 4.92 2.43 -9.54
N GLY A 20 5.88 2.15 -10.42
CA GLY A 20 6.69 3.14 -11.13
C GLY A 20 8.01 3.49 -10.43
N PHE A 21 8.45 2.72 -9.44
CA PHE A 21 9.80 2.87 -8.88
C PHE A 21 10.85 2.50 -9.93
N LYS A 22 11.98 3.19 -9.91
CA LYS A 22 13.09 2.99 -10.86
C LYS A 22 14.42 2.93 -10.13
N GLY A 23 15.33 2.09 -10.64
CA GLY A 23 16.70 2.02 -10.15
C GLY A 23 16.84 1.52 -8.70
N LEU A 24 15.90 0.70 -8.22
CA LEU A 24 16.00 0.13 -6.88
C LEU A 24 17.04 -0.99 -6.86
N SER A 25 18.02 -0.90 -5.96
CA SER A 25 18.87 -2.03 -5.61
C SER A 25 18.13 -2.98 -4.68
N LYS A 26 18.64 -4.21 -4.53
CA LYS A 26 18.12 -5.17 -3.55
C LYS A 26 18.08 -4.60 -2.13
N GLU A 27 19.15 -3.91 -1.72
CA GLU A 27 19.23 -3.27 -0.39
C GLU A 27 18.15 -2.20 -0.20
N LEU A 28 17.85 -1.40 -1.24
CA LEU A 28 16.78 -0.40 -1.17
C LEU A 28 15.41 -1.06 -1.08
N ILE A 29 15.19 -2.16 -1.81
CA ILE A 29 13.94 -2.94 -1.73
C ILE A 29 13.77 -3.52 -0.33
N ASP A 30 14.83 -4.06 0.28
CA ASP A 30 14.79 -4.59 1.64
C ASP A 30 14.44 -3.50 2.66
N ILE A 31 14.98 -2.29 2.50
CA ILE A 31 14.62 -1.13 3.33
C ILE A 31 13.15 -0.75 3.13
N LEU A 32 12.68 -0.64 1.89
CA LEU A 32 11.28 -0.30 1.59
C LEU A 32 10.30 -1.39 2.08
N ASN A 33 10.75 -2.65 2.10
CA ASN A 33 9.95 -3.77 2.59
C ASN A 33 9.68 -3.70 4.10
N ILE A 34 10.48 -2.97 4.89
CA ILE A 34 10.16 -2.69 6.31
C ILE A 34 8.81 -2.00 6.40
N TRP A 35 8.60 -0.96 5.60
CA TRP A 35 7.35 -0.20 5.54
C TRP A 35 6.21 -1.02 4.94
N ALA A 36 6.48 -1.75 3.85
CA ALA A 36 5.46 -2.59 3.22
C ALA A 36 4.94 -3.68 4.18
N ARG A 37 5.83 -4.34 4.93
CA ARG A 37 5.43 -5.35 5.93
C ARG A 37 4.62 -4.75 7.07
N PHE A 38 4.89 -3.51 7.45
CA PHE A 38 4.07 -2.81 8.44
C PHE A 38 2.66 -2.53 7.93
N ILE A 39 2.51 -1.95 6.73
CA ILE A 39 1.19 -1.64 6.15
C ILE A 39 0.38 -2.91 5.90
N TYR A 40 1.00 -3.92 5.29
CA TYR A 40 0.29 -5.16 4.91
C TYR A 40 0.16 -6.15 6.07
N GLY A 41 0.89 -5.97 7.18
CA GLY A 41 0.93 -6.92 8.30
C GLY A 41 -0.46 -7.37 8.77
N PRO A 42 -1.38 -6.44 9.09
CA PRO A 42 -2.75 -6.80 9.48
C PRO A 42 -3.57 -7.51 8.39
N LEU A 43 -3.24 -7.29 7.11
CA LEU A 43 -3.94 -7.88 5.96
C LEU A 43 -3.47 -9.30 5.63
N LEU A 44 -2.32 -9.69 6.18
CA LEU A 44 -1.69 -11.01 5.99
C LEU A 44 -2.03 -11.99 7.12
N ASP A 45 -2.70 -11.52 8.16
CA ASP A 45 -2.99 -12.25 9.40
C ASP A 45 -4.51 -12.49 9.51
N ASP A 46 -4.97 -13.69 9.16
CA ASP A 46 -6.40 -14.07 9.18
C ASP A 46 -6.90 -14.28 10.62
N ARG A 47 -7.05 -13.18 11.35
CA ARG A 47 -7.67 -13.15 12.68
C ARG A 47 -8.32 -11.80 12.97
N GLU A 48 -9.26 -11.80 13.90
CA GLU A 48 -9.78 -10.55 14.45
C GLU A 48 -8.74 -9.89 15.37
N ARG A 49 -8.41 -8.64 15.09
CA ARG A 49 -7.43 -7.86 15.87
C ARG A 49 -7.67 -6.38 15.72
N VAL A 50 -6.99 -5.58 16.53
CA VAL A 50 -6.79 -4.15 16.24
C VAL A 50 -5.76 -3.98 15.13
N ILE A 51 -5.82 -2.86 14.40
CA ILE A 51 -4.89 -2.59 13.29
C ILE A 51 -3.43 -2.55 13.76
N ALA A 52 -3.19 -2.15 15.00
CA ALA A 52 -1.88 -2.17 15.63
C ALA A 52 -2.01 -2.43 17.14
N GLU A 53 -1.23 -3.37 17.65
CA GLU A 53 -1.27 -3.77 19.06
C GLU A 53 -0.24 -2.96 19.87
N GLY A 54 -0.62 -2.51 21.07
CA GLY A 54 0.32 -1.90 22.02
C GLY A 54 0.92 -0.56 21.59
N VAL A 55 0.32 0.14 20.63
CA VAL A 55 0.79 1.44 20.14
C VAL A 55 -0.30 2.49 20.22
N THR A 56 0.10 3.72 20.55
CA THR A 56 -0.80 4.89 20.52
C THR A 56 -0.95 5.42 19.09
N PRO A 57 -2.04 6.14 18.75
CA PRO A 57 -2.21 6.76 17.44
C PRO A 57 -1.00 7.60 16.98
N GLY A 58 -0.38 8.36 17.88
CA GLY A 58 0.80 9.18 17.55
C GLY A 58 2.11 8.41 17.35
N GLN A 59 2.14 7.12 17.69
CA GLN A 59 3.29 6.23 17.52
C GLN A 59 3.12 5.25 16.37
N TYR A 60 1.90 5.12 15.81
CA TYR A 60 1.59 4.20 14.73
C TYR A 60 2.48 4.45 13.51
N GLY A 61 3.26 3.45 13.10
CA GLY A 61 4.20 3.52 11.99
C GLY A 61 5.44 4.38 12.24
N ARG A 62 5.59 5.03 13.40
CA ARG A 62 6.70 5.95 13.63
C ARG A 62 8.07 5.25 13.61
N LYS A 63 8.13 4.04 14.18
CA LYS A 63 9.36 3.24 14.26
C LYS A 63 9.80 2.81 12.85
N GLU A 64 8.87 2.33 12.04
CA GLU A 64 9.12 1.82 10.70
C GLU A 64 9.46 2.96 9.75
N ALA A 65 8.76 4.10 9.83
CA ALA A 65 9.09 5.30 9.08
C ALA A 65 10.50 5.80 9.38
N PHE A 66 10.90 5.79 10.66
CA PHE A 66 12.26 6.17 11.07
C PHE A 66 13.31 5.19 10.53
N ALA A 67 13.04 3.88 10.60
CA ALA A 67 13.95 2.86 10.07
C ALA A 67 14.14 3.00 8.55
N VAL A 68 13.05 3.21 7.80
CA VAL A 68 13.13 3.46 6.35
C VAL A 68 13.87 4.76 6.06
N HIS A 69 13.56 5.85 6.77
CA HIS A 69 14.23 7.13 6.58
C HIS A 69 15.74 7.02 6.79
N LYS A 70 16.17 6.38 7.90
CA LYS A 70 17.58 6.13 8.18
C LYS A 70 18.24 5.27 7.11
N GLY A 71 17.60 4.17 6.69
CA GLY A 71 18.13 3.30 5.64
C GLY A 71 18.31 4.03 4.31
N LEU A 72 17.35 4.89 3.93
CA LEU A 72 17.45 5.69 2.70
C LEU A 72 18.52 6.79 2.81
N GLN A 73 18.74 7.38 3.99
CA GLN A 73 19.86 8.31 4.19
C GLN A 73 21.21 7.61 3.98
N GLU A 74 21.34 6.37 4.43
CA GLU A 74 22.59 5.60 4.34
C GLU A 74 22.84 5.02 2.94
N LYS A 75 21.80 4.49 2.28
CA LYS A 75 21.92 3.75 1.01
C LYS A 75 21.61 4.59 -0.24
N GLY A 76 21.06 5.78 -0.06
CA GLY A 76 20.79 6.73 -1.13
C GLY A 76 19.29 7.01 -1.34
N PRO A 77 18.97 8.18 -1.90
CA PRO A 77 17.59 8.62 -2.04
C PRO A 77 16.83 7.79 -3.06
N VAL A 78 15.54 7.58 -2.81
CA VAL A 78 14.60 6.96 -3.75
C VAL A 78 13.59 7.99 -4.20
N LYS A 79 13.41 8.13 -5.52
CA LYS A 79 12.30 8.92 -6.06
C LYS A 79 11.00 8.12 -5.92
N VAL A 80 10.17 8.52 -4.98
CA VAL A 80 8.88 7.86 -4.72
C VAL A 80 7.85 8.28 -5.78
N PRO A 81 7.16 7.34 -6.45
CA PRO A 81 6.10 7.64 -7.41
C PRO A 81 4.92 8.38 -6.76
N ARG A 82 4.28 9.29 -7.49
CA ARG A 82 3.20 10.13 -6.96
C ARG A 82 1.98 9.30 -6.54
N GLU A 83 1.65 8.30 -7.35
CA GLU A 83 0.53 7.39 -7.13
C GLU A 83 0.75 6.56 -5.87
N PHE A 84 1.99 6.16 -5.60
CA PHE A 84 2.37 5.50 -4.35
C PHE A 84 2.16 6.43 -3.15
N VAL A 85 2.65 7.67 -3.22
CA VAL A 85 2.48 8.65 -2.11
C VAL A 85 1.01 8.89 -1.80
N PHE A 86 0.15 8.97 -2.81
CA PHE A 86 -1.29 9.13 -2.62
C PHE A 86 -1.88 7.94 -1.85
N MET A 87 -1.61 6.72 -2.32
CA MET A 87 -2.16 5.50 -1.73
C MET A 87 -1.59 5.22 -0.33
N ASP A 88 -0.31 5.50 -0.11
CA ASP A 88 0.35 5.41 1.19
C ASP A 88 -0.32 6.30 2.24
N ARG A 89 -0.55 7.58 1.91
CA ARG A 89 -1.24 8.52 2.80
C ARG A 89 -2.66 8.09 3.12
N ALA A 90 -3.39 7.58 2.13
CA ALA A 90 -4.74 7.06 2.34
C ALA A 90 -4.75 5.86 3.30
N ALA A 91 -3.83 4.91 3.11
CA ALA A 91 -3.70 3.73 3.97
C ALA A 91 -3.33 4.08 5.41
N ILE A 92 -2.32 4.95 5.61
CA ILE A 92 -1.90 5.40 6.94
C ILE A 92 -2.99 6.19 7.65
N GLY A 93 -3.68 7.09 6.92
CA GLY A 93 -4.80 7.85 7.47
C GLY A 93 -5.93 6.94 7.96
N LEU A 94 -6.30 5.95 7.14
CA LEU A 94 -7.32 4.96 7.52
C LEU A 94 -6.88 4.10 8.71
N GLY A 95 -5.61 3.67 8.75
CA GLY A 95 -5.04 2.94 9.89
C GLY A 95 -5.10 3.76 11.19
N GLY A 96 -4.83 5.07 11.12
CA GLY A 96 -4.97 5.99 12.26
C GLY A 96 -6.40 6.07 12.78
N VAL A 97 -7.40 6.09 11.90
CA VAL A 97 -8.82 6.07 12.26
C VAL A 97 -9.20 4.75 12.94
N PHE A 98 -8.81 3.60 12.37
CA PHE A 98 -9.07 2.30 12.98
C PHE A 98 -8.43 2.17 14.36
N LEU A 99 -7.22 2.69 14.53
CA LEU A 99 -6.54 2.69 15.81
C LEU A 99 -7.24 3.61 16.83
N HIS A 100 -7.67 4.80 16.41
CA HIS A 100 -8.40 5.73 17.27
C HIS A 100 -9.73 5.15 17.77
N LEU A 101 -10.45 4.44 16.88
CA LEU A 101 -11.71 3.77 17.22
C LEU A 101 -11.52 2.45 17.98
N ASN A 102 -10.27 2.00 18.18
CA ASN A 102 -9.97 0.68 18.70
C ASN A 102 -10.71 -0.45 17.94
N ALA A 103 -10.81 -0.30 16.61
CA ALA A 103 -11.58 -1.18 15.77
C ALA A 103 -10.98 -2.59 15.77
N ARG A 104 -11.78 -3.57 16.21
CA ARG A 104 -11.44 -5.00 16.19
C ARG A 104 -12.12 -5.66 15.01
N LEU A 105 -11.34 -5.98 13.99
CA LEU A 105 -11.85 -6.49 12.72
C LEU A 105 -10.93 -7.59 12.19
N ASN A 106 -11.45 -8.44 11.32
CA ASN A 106 -10.62 -9.32 10.50
C ASN A 106 -10.25 -8.59 9.20
N TYR A 107 -9.16 -7.83 9.26
CA TYR A 107 -8.70 -7.01 8.12
C TYR A 107 -8.27 -7.86 6.92
N CYS A 108 -7.77 -9.07 7.14
CA CYS A 108 -7.43 -10.01 6.07
C CYS A 108 -8.67 -10.34 5.22
N ARG A 109 -9.78 -10.74 5.86
CA ARG A 109 -11.04 -11.05 5.16
C ARG A 109 -11.63 -9.84 4.46
N ILE A 110 -11.78 -8.72 5.19
CA ILE A 110 -12.32 -7.48 4.63
C ILE A 110 -11.52 -7.05 3.39
N PHE A 111 -10.19 -7.11 3.44
CA PHE A 111 -9.35 -6.76 2.30
C PHE A 111 -9.57 -7.70 1.12
N ASN A 112 -9.54 -9.01 1.34
CA ASN A 112 -9.75 -9.99 0.28
C ASN A 112 -11.13 -9.88 -0.35
N GLU A 113 -12.19 -9.71 0.45
CA GLU A 113 -13.56 -9.45 -0.02
C GLU A 113 -13.65 -8.14 -0.83
N THR A 114 -12.91 -7.09 -0.43
CA THR A 114 -12.93 -5.80 -1.12
C THR A 114 -12.28 -5.86 -2.50
N ILE A 115 -11.22 -6.66 -2.65
CA ILE A 115 -10.51 -6.82 -3.94
C ILE A 115 -11.08 -7.96 -4.78
N GLU A 116 -11.95 -8.81 -4.20
CA GLU A 116 -12.59 -9.92 -4.89
C GLU A 116 -13.43 -9.40 -6.07
N GLY A 117 -13.30 -10.05 -7.22
CA GLY A 117 -14.03 -9.67 -8.43
C GLY A 117 -13.56 -8.35 -9.06
N PHE A 118 -12.51 -7.70 -8.54
CA PHE A 118 -11.93 -6.54 -9.20
C PHE A 118 -11.42 -6.90 -10.59
N ARG A 119 -11.87 -6.16 -11.60
CA ARG A 119 -11.44 -6.31 -13.00
C ARG A 119 -11.13 -4.94 -13.57
N LEU A 120 -9.91 -4.77 -14.07
CA LEU A 120 -9.46 -3.52 -14.64
C LEU A 120 -10.33 -3.10 -15.84
N GLU A 121 -10.79 -4.06 -16.64
CA GLU A 121 -11.63 -3.82 -17.81
C GLU A 121 -12.99 -3.24 -17.41
N THR A 122 -13.57 -3.74 -16.31
CA THR A 122 -14.84 -3.24 -15.76
C THR A 122 -14.71 -1.80 -15.30
N VAL A 123 -13.59 -1.44 -14.64
CA VAL A 123 -13.32 -0.07 -14.22
C VAL A 123 -13.13 0.83 -15.44
N ALA A 124 -12.34 0.39 -16.43
CA ALA A 124 -12.09 1.14 -17.64
C ALA A 124 -13.38 1.42 -18.44
N GLU A 125 -14.29 0.46 -18.51
CA GLU A 125 -15.60 0.64 -19.15
C GLU A 125 -16.47 1.65 -18.40
N ARG A 126 -16.56 1.54 -17.06
CA ARG A 126 -17.29 2.51 -16.25
C ARG A 126 -16.71 3.92 -16.39
N GLN A 127 -15.39 4.06 -16.45
CA GLN A 127 -14.73 5.33 -16.71
C GLN A 127 -15.12 5.88 -18.08
N ARG A 128 -15.06 5.09 -19.15
CA ARG A 128 -15.51 5.52 -20.49
C ARG A 128 -16.94 6.05 -20.50
N GLN A 129 -17.85 5.31 -19.88
CA GLN A 129 -19.25 5.71 -19.80
C GLN A 129 -19.44 7.01 -19.02
N ALA A 130 -18.75 7.16 -17.89
CA ALA A 130 -18.82 8.37 -17.06
C ALA A 130 -18.30 9.61 -17.81
N PHE A 131 -17.17 9.49 -18.51
CA PHE A 131 -16.60 10.58 -19.30
C PHE A 131 -17.49 10.96 -20.49
N ALA A 132 -18.03 9.97 -21.21
CA ALA A 132 -18.99 10.21 -22.29
C ALA A 132 -20.25 10.94 -21.79
N SER A 133 -20.78 10.52 -20.64
CA SER A 133 -21.96 11.12 -20.02
C SER A 133 -21.71 12.55 -19.55
N ALA A 134 -20.50 12.83 -19.05
CA ALA A 134 -20.08 14.16 -18.60
C ALA A 134 -19.63 15.08 -19.75
N GLY A 135 -19.51 14.59 -20.99
CA GLY A 135 -19.09 15.37 -22.16
C GLY A 135 -17.61 15.81 -22.11
N VAL A 136 -16.76 15.09 -21.39
CA VAL A 136 -15.32 15.38 -21.26
C VAL A 136 -14.46 14.30 -21.92
N PRO A 137 -13.30 14.65 -22.53
CA PRO A 137 -12.43 13.67 -23.16
C PRO A 137 -11.78 12.75 -22.13
N LEU A 138 -11.52 11.50 -22.51
CA LEU A 138 -10.74 10.58 -21.69
C LEU A 138 -9.34 11.16 -21.38
N PRO A 139 -8.78 10.88 -20.19
CA PRO A 139 -7.42 11.29 -19.88
C PRO A 139 -6.44 10.68 -20.88
N SER A 140 -5.47 11.46 -21.36
CA SER A 140 -4.35 10.92 -22.12
C SER A 140 -3.53 9.98 -21.23
N ALA A 141 -3.14 8.81 -21.74
CA ALA A 141 -2.21 7.94 -21.03
C ALA A 141 -0.91 8.71 -20.72
N ALA A 142 -0.45 8.62 -19.47
CA ALA A 142 0.78 9.26 -18.98
C ALA A 142 2.03 8.45 -19.35
#